data_AF-A0A497ICW6-F1
#
_entry.id   AF-A0A497ICW6-F1
#
_cell.length_a   1.000
_cell.length_b   1.000
_cell.length_c   1.000
_cell.angle_alpha   90.00
_cell.angle_beta   90.00
_cell.angle_gamma   90.00
#
_symmetry.space_group_name_H-M   'P 1'
#
loop_
_entity.id
_entity.type
_entity.pdbx_description
1 polymer ?
#
loop_
_entity_poly.entity_id
_entity_poly.type
_entity_poly.pdbx_seq_one_letter_code
_entity_poly.pdbx_strand_id
1 'polypeptide(L)'
;MRTKSFTIGSDPEFIIYTGDGQFVEADTVLSQYGRVGCDGHSSTGELRPDPGENPLEHLEHVADALDELKETLDSELGESCWYVRAGSGVPGDPTGGHIHFGGLDP
;
A
#
# COMPACT_ATOMS: atom_id res chain seq x y z
N MET A 1 21.25 8.58 28.71
CA MET A 1 20.37 9.36 27.82
C MET A 1 19.38 8.38 27.22
N ARG A 2 18.06 8.60 27.36
CA ARG A 2 17.10 7.87 26.51
C ARG A 2 17.29 8.44 25.11
N THR A 3 17.70 7.61 24.15
CA THR A 3 17.60 7.95 22.73
C THR A 3 16.13 8.23 22.45
N LYS A 4 15.81 9.40 21.90
CA LYS A 4 14.44 9.65 21.42
C LYS A 4 14.17 8.65 20.31
N SER A 5 13.27 7.71 20.54
CA SER A 5 12.86 6.70 19.57
C SER A 5 11.51 7.11 19.01
N PHE A 6 11.45 7.62 17.78
CA PHE A 6 10.19 7.75 17.07
C PHE A 6 10.04 6.55 16.14
N THR A 7 8.80 6.21 15.80
CA THR A 7 8.50 5.28 14.72
C THR A 7 7.70 5.99 13.65
N ILE A 8 7.83 5.52 12.42
CA ILE A 8 7.06 5.98 11.27
C ILE A 8 6.44 4.77 10.58
N GLY A 9 5.19 4.91 10.18
CA GLY A 9 4.43 3.92 9.43
C GLY A 9 3.62 4.59 8.33
N SER A 10 2.95 3.80 7.49
CA SER A 10 2.01 4.30 6.49
C SER A 10 1.02 3.20 6.11
N ASP A 11 -0.06 3.62 5.49
CA ASP A 11 -1.14 2.80 4.93
C ASP A 11 -1.47 3.24 3.49
N PRO A 12 -0.53 3.20 2.52
CA PRO A 12 -0.79 3.66 1.16
C PRO A 12 -1.92 2.89 0.47
N GLU A 13 -2.95 3.61 0.05
CA GLU A 13 -4.09 3.04 -0.67
C GLU A 13 -3.94 3.16 -2.19
N PHE A 14 -4.53 2.24 -2.94
CA PHE A 14 -4.48 2.23 -4.40
C PHE A 14 -5.69 1.53 -5.04
N ILE A 15 -5.94 1.87 -6.30
CA ILE A 15 -6.92 1.25 -7.18
C ILE A 15 -6.22 0.42 -8.25
N ILE A 16 -6.77 -0.76 -8.54
CA ILE A 16 -6.21 -1.73 -9.49
C ILE A 16 -6.97 -1.62 -10.82
N TYR A 17 -6.21 -1.68 -11.90
CA TYR A 17 -6.73 -1.77 -13.25
C TYR A 17 -6.05 -2.91 -14.01
N THR A 18 -6.78 -3.54 -14.91
CA THR A 18 -6.21 -4.40 -15.94
C THR A 18 -5.40 -3.58 -16.95
N GLY A 19 -4.55 -4.23 -17.74
CA GLY A 19 -3.68 -3.59 -18.73
C GLY A 19 -4.45 -2.85 -19.83
N ASP A 20 -5.69 -3.24 -20.11
CA ASP A 20 -6.63 -2.55 -21.01
C ASP A 20 -7.49 -1.47 -20.30
N GLY A 21 -7.23 -1.24 -19.00
CA GLY A 21 -7.77 -0.13 -18.22
C GLY A 21 -9.14 -0.37 -17.61
N GLN A 22 -9.56 -1.63 -17.47
CA GLN A 22 -10.76 -1.97 -16.71
C GLN A 22 -10.46 -1.95 -15.22
N PHE A 23 -11.39 -1.44 -14.42
CA PHE A 23 -11.29 -1.45 -12.97
C PHE A 23 -11.40 -2.89 -12.43
N VAL A 24 -10.62 -3.20 -11.40
CA VAL A 24 -10.61 -4.47 -10.69
C VAL A 24 -10.94 -4.21 -9.22
N GLU A 25 -11.96 -4.90 -8.69
CA GLU A 25 -12.24 -4.87 -7.25
C GLU A 25 -11.09 -5.53 -6.48
N ALA A 26 -10.51 -4.82 -5.52
CA ALA A 26 -9.35 -5.27 -4.77
C ALA A 26 -9.61 -6.60 -4.05
N ASP A 27 -10.79 -6.81 -3.50
CA ASP A 27 -11.14 -8.05 -2.77
C ASP A 27 -11.24 -9.31 -3.64
N THR A 28 -11.23 -9.15 -4.97
CA THR A 28 -11.22 -10.27 -5.92
C THR A 28 -9.82 -10.83 -6.17
N VAL A 29 -8.77 -10.03 -5.89
CA VAL A 29 -7.37 -10.39 -6.18
C VAL A 29 -6.44 -10.20 -4.99
N LEU A 30 -6.85 -9.48 -3.96
CA LEU A 30 -6.09 -9.29 -2.72
C LEU A 30 -6.82 -9.92 -1.55
N SER A 31 -6.04 -10.31 -0.55
CA SER A 31 -6.61 -10.70 0.74
C SER A 31 -7.15 -9.50 1.52
N GLN A 32 -8.03 -9.73 2.49
CA GLN A 32 -8.55 -8.65 3.34
C GLN A 32 -7.46 -8.03 4.24
N TYR A 33 -6.47 -8.83 4.65
CA TYR A 33 -5.48 -8.47 5.67
C TYR A 33 -4.08 -8.90 5.25
N GLY A 34 -3.08 -8.19 5.73
CA GLY A 34 -1.68 -8.49 5.46
C GLY A 34 -0.93 -7.24 5.07
N ARG A 35 0.36 -7.42 4.73
CA ARG A 35 1.21 -6.36 4.20
C ARG A 35 0.64 -5.80 2.88
N VAL A 36 0.01 -6.66 2.08
CA VAL A 36 -0.79 -6.27 0.92
C VAL A 36 -2.22 -6.79 1.10
N GLY A 37 -3.20 -5.89 1.08
CA GLY A 37 -4.60 -6.29 1.22
C GLY A 37 -5.59 -5.20 0.81
N CYS A 38 -6.79 -5.24 1.38
CA CYS A 38 -7.86 -4.26 1.13
C CYS A 38 -7.98 -3.25 2.29
N ASP A 39 -8.40 -2.00 2.04
CA ASP A 39 -8.57 -0.95 3.07
C ASP A 39 -9.78 -1.16 4.02
N GLY A 40 -10.58 -2.21 3.77
CA GLY A 40 -11.86 -2.45 4.45
C GLY A 40 -13.08 -2.27 3.54
N HIS A 41 -12.87 -1.76 2.33
CA HIS A 41 -13.82 -1.69 1.23
C HIS A 41 -13.42 -2.65 0.09
N SER A 42 -14.38 -3.13 -0.70
CA SER A 42 -14.11 -4.13 -1.76
C SER A 42 -13.25 -3.58 -2.90
N SER A 43 -13.28 -2.27 -3.12
CA SER A 43 -12.71 -1.61 -4.29
C SER A 43 -11.23 -1.22 -4.14
N THR A 44 -10.74 -1.08 -2.92
CA THR A 44 -9.51 -0.33 -2.64
C THR A 44 -8.48 -1.24 -1.99
N GLY A 45 -7.30 -1.31 -2.61
CA GLY A 45 -6.13 -1.96 -2.04
C GLY A 45 -5.43 -1.04 -1.03
N GLU A 46 -4.78 -1.62 -0.03
CA GLU A 46 -3.98 -0.94 0.98
C GLU A 46 -2.69 -1.72 1.23
N LEU A 47 -1.57 -1.01 1.22
CA LEU A 47 -0.28 -1.51 1.69
C LEU A 47 -0.16 -1.25 3.20
N ARG A 48 0.38 -2.20 3.94
CA ARG A 48 0.69 -2.09 5.37
C ARG A 48 2.14 -2.49 5.64
N PRO A 49 3.11 -1.67 5.19
CA PRO A 49 4.53 -1.94 5.42
C PRO A 49 4.84 -1.96 6.92
N ASP A 50 5.90 -2.67 7.29
CA ASP A 50 6.37 -2.65 8.66
C ASP A 50 6.81 -1.21 9.06
N PRO A 51 6.60 -0.80 10.33
CA PRO A 51 7.05 0.50 10.80
C PRO A 51 8.59 0.57 10.77
N GLY A 52 9.14 1.76 10.53
CA GLY A 52 10.58 2.02 10.64
C GLY A 52 10.89 2.90 11.86
N GLU A 53 12.13 2.82 12.36
CA GLU A 53 12.68 3.74 13.37
C GLU A 53 13.18 5.04 12.74
N ASN A 54 13.24 5.09 11.41
CA ASN A 54 13.56 6.28 10.63
C ASN A 54 12.90 6.24 9.24
N PRO A 55 12.80 7.38 8.52
CA PRO A 55 12.13 7.43 7.23
C PRO A 55 12.75 6.56 6.13
N LEU A 56 14.08 6.35 6.16
CA LEU A 56 14.76 5.56 5.13
C LEU A 56 14.41 4.07 5.30
N GLU A 57 14.48 3.56 6.52
CA GLU A 57 14.08 2.19 6.85
C GLU A 57 12.60 1.94 6.50
N HIS A 58 11.71 2.87 6.82
CA HIS A 58 10.30 2.69 6.45
C HIS A 58 10.09 2.69 4.92
N LEU A 59 10.89 3.44 4.17
CA LEU A 59 10.84 3.40 2.70
C LEU A 59 11.34 2.04 2.15
N GLU A 60 12.30 1.39 2.81
CA GLU A 60 12.72 0.03 2.48
C GLU A 60 11.56 -0.96 2.70
N HIS A 61 10.83 -0.86 3.81
CA HIS A 61 9.65 -1.69 4.05
C HIS A 61 8.52 -1.41 3.03
N VAL A 62 8.34 -0.16 2.60
CA VAL A 62 7.40 0.19 1.52
C VAL A 62 7.81 -0.48 0.20
N ALA A 63 9.11 -0.50 -0.11
CA ALA A 63 9.61 -1.19 -1.30
C ALA A 63 9.32 -2.69 -1.24
N ASP A 64 9.56 -3.34 -0.10
CA ASP A 64 9.23 -4.76 0.10
C ASP A 64 7.72 -5.03 -0.08
N ALA A 65 6.86 -4.14 0.41
CA ALA A 65 5.41 -4.25 0.24
C ALA A 65 4.98 -4.08 -1.22
N LEU A 66 5.65 -3.21 -1.98
CA LEU A 66 5.41 -3.04 -3.41
C LEU A 66 5.85 -4.26 -4.23
N ASP A 67 6.96 -4.90 -3.84
CA ASP A 67 7.41 -6.14 -4.47
C ASP A 67 6.41 -7.29 -4.20
N GLU A 68 5.92 -7.42 -2.97
CA GLU A 68 4.86 -8.39 -2.62
C GLU A 68 3.55 -8.12 -3.39
N LEU A 69 3.18 -6.84 -3.55
CA LEU A 69 2.01 -6.46 -4.34
C LEU A 69 2.19 -6.87 -5.80
N LYS A 70 3.39 -6.62 -6.35
CA LYS A 70 3.70 -6.99 -7.73
C LYS A 70 3.59 -8.49 -7.94
N GLU A 71 4.20 -9.30 -7.07
CA GLU A 71 4.14 -10.76 -7.15
C GLU A 71 2.69 -11.27 -7.05
N THR A 72 1.90 -10.70 -6.13
CA THR A 72 0.49 -11.04 -5.95
C THR A 72 -0.31 -10.76 -7.22
N LEU A 73 -0.21 -9.55 -7.78
CA LEU A 73 -0.97 -9.17 -8.97
C LEU A 73 -0.49 -9.88 -10.23
N ASP A 74 0.80 -10.16 -10.36
CA ASP A 74 1.32 -10.97 -11.46
C ASP A 74 0.78 -12.42 -11.40
N SER A 75 0.60 -12.97 -10.20
CA SER A 75 -0.02 -14.29 -9.99
C SER A 75 -1.51 -14.30 -10.33
N GLU A 76 -2.27 -13.29 -9.87
CA GLU A 76 -3.73 -13.25 -10.02
C GLU A 76 -4.20 -12.76 -11.40
N LEU A 77 -3.49 -11.79 -11.99
CA LEU A 77 -3.91 -11.11 -13.22
C LEU A 77 -2.97 -11.39 -14.42
N GLY A 78 -1.81 -12.01 -14.17
CA GLY A 78 -0.79 -12.27 -15.17
C GLY A 78 0.24 -11.14 -15.29
N GLU A 79 1.48 -11.51 -15.60
CA GLU A 79 2.60 -10.58 -15.71
C GLU A 79 2.32 -9.43 -16.70
N SER A 80 2.54 -8.19 -16.23
CA SER A 80 2.37 -6.96 -17.04
C SER A 80 0.95 -6.72 -17.58
N CYS A 81 -0.05 -7.41 -17.06
CA CYS A 81 -1.45 -7.28 -17.44
C CYS A 81 -2.25 -6.35 -16.50
N TRP A 82 -1.58 -5.51 -15.72
CA TRP A 82 -2.22 -4.65 -14.72
C TRP A 82 -1.40 -3.38 -14.47
N TYR A 83 -2.05 -2.38 -13.88
CA TYR A 83 -1.39 -1.23 -13.27
C TYR A 83 -2.22 -0.73 -12.08
N VAL A 84 -1.58 -0.01 -11.17
CA VAL A 84 -2.25 0.61 -10.02
C VAL A 84 -2.17 2.12 -10.08
N ARG A 85 -3.14 2.81 -9.49
CA ARG A 85 -3.14 4.27 -9.33
C ARG A 85 -3.61 4.66 -7.94
N ALA A 86 -3.14 5.82 -7.48
CA ALA A 86 -3.58 6.45 -6.24
C ALA A 86 -3.62 7.98 -6.44
N GLY A 87 -4.23 8.68 -5.50
CA GLY A 87 -4.28 10.14 -5.45
C GLY A 87 -4.83 10.75 -6.73
N SER A 88 -4.13 11.78 -7.23
CA SER A 88 -4.51 12.46 -8.48
C SER A 88 -4.50 11.56 -9.72
N GLY A 89 -3.99 10.33 -9.62
CA GLY A 89 -4.09 9.32 -10.66
C GLY A 89 -5.50 8.73 -10.83
N VAL A 90 -6.37 8.87 -9.83
CA VAL A 90 -7.75 8.39 -9.80
C VAL A 90 -8.72 9.60 -9.83
N PRO A 91 -9.33 9.92 -10.98
CA PRO A 91 -10.14 11.13 -11.11
C PRO A 91 -11.35 11.14 -10.17
N GLY A 92 -11.41 12.15 -9.29
CA GLY A 92 -12.55 12.34 -8.39
C GLY A 92 -12.52 11.45 -7.14
N ASP A 93 -11.44 10.69 -6.92
CA ASP A 93 -11.27 9.83 -5.76
C ASP A 93 -10.09 10.34 -4.90
N PRO A 94 -10.27 10.59 -3.60
CA PRO A 94 -9.19 11.05 -2.72
C PRO A 94 -8.25 9.92 -2.25
N THR A 95 -8.22 8.76 -2.91
CA THR A 95 -7.37 7.60 -2.56
C THR A 95 -5.93 8.02 -2.24
N GLY A 96 -5.32 7.51 -1.17
CA GLY A 96 -3.89 7.75 -0.95
C GLY A 96 -3.33 7.36 0.41
N GLY A 97 -4.17 7.06 1.39
CA GLY A 97 -3.74 6.65 2.73
C GLY A 97 -3.13 7.77 3.59
N HIS A 98 -2.40 7.36 4.62
CA HIS A 98 -1.81 8.21 5.65
C HIS A 98 -0.34 7.86 5.92
N ILE A 99 0.32 8.77 6.66
CA ILE A 99 1.61 8.53 7.30
C ILE A 99 1.37 8.59 8.80
N HIS A 100 1.83 7.57 9.51
CA HIS A 100 1.70 7.39 10.94
C HIS A 100 2.99 7.74 11.66
N PHE A 101 2.88 8.38 12.83
CA PHE A 101 4.01 8.66 13.71
C PHE A 101 3.74 8.09 15.11
N GLY A 102 4.75 7.48 15.72
CA GLY A 102 4.70 6.94 17.07
C GLY A 102 5.96 7.28 17.87
N GLY A 103 5.93 7.03 19.18
CA GLY A 103 7.12 7.17 20.04
C GLY A 103 7.64 8.60 20.24
N LEU A 104 6.87 9.62 19.87
CA LEU A 104 7.25 11.03 20.08
C LEU A 104 7.10 11.43 21.56
N ASP A 105 8.10 11.07 22.37
CA ASP A 105 8.24 11.53 23.75
C ASP A 105 8.89 12.94 23.83
N PRO A 106 8.45 13.79 24.78
CA PRO A 106 8.98 15.15 24.96
C PRO A 106 10.50 15.21 25.26
#